data_AF-A0A2W5B7C6-F1
#
_entry.id   AF-A0A2W5B7C6-F1
#
_cell.length_a   1.000
_cell.length_b   1.000
_cell.length_c   1.000
_cell.angle_alpha   90.00
_cell.angle_beta   90.00
_cell.angle_gamma   90.00
#
_symmetry.space_group_name_H-M   'P 1'
#
loop_
_entity.id
_entity.type
_entity.pdbx_description
1 polymer ?
#
loop_
_entity_poly.entity_id
_entity_poly.type
_entity_poly.pdbx_seq_one_letter_code
_entity_poly.pdbx_strand_id
1 'polypeptide(L)'
;MRPVNHRLWLFITWLVSSLVVIPFALLIKLLTKNGGWLWLLLGLGAFIPVAFWVALSTLPFLIRRGFVFRPHLGYLFCALSFLGFLVFITSMPDAGDMPTTFYPPWCGPDTCGAFVNVGLAVSVVSHLGWVVCCVMWAVQSRRVPKTPESWDNAA
;
A
#
# COMPACT_ATOMS: atom_id res chain seq x y z
N MET A 1 16.28 -16.79 -20.89
CA MET A 1 15.84 -16.10 -19.65
C MET A 1 14.36 -16.39 -19.45
N ARG A 2 13.92 -16.84 -18.26
CA ARG A 2 12.49 -17.15 -18.03
C ARG A 2 11.66 -15.85 -18.09
N PRO A 3 10.45 -15.84 -18.68
CA PRO A 3 9.59 -14.67 -18.67
C PRO A 3 9.26 -14.29 -17.22
N VAL A 4 9.51 -13.03 -16.85
CA VAL A 4 9.28 -12.52 -15.50
C VAL A 4 7.77 -12.49 -15.23
N ASN A 5 7.32 -13.22 -14.22
CA ASN A 5 5.93 -13.18 -13.80
C ASN A 5 5.64 -11.91 -12.98
N HIS A 6 5.39 -10.79 -13.66
CA HIS A 6 5.17 -9.48 -13.04
C HIS A 6 4.04 -9.45 -11.99
N ARG A 7 3.04 -10.34 -12.10
CA ARG A 7 1.96 -10.45 -11.09
C ARG A 7 2.49 -10.99 -9.77
N LEU A 8 3.30 -12.04 -9.83
CA LEU A 8 3.93 -12.61 -8.65
C LEU A 8 4.86 -11.60 -8.00
N TRP A 9 5.64 -10.87 -8.80
CA TRP A 9 6.52 -9.83 -8.28
C TRP A 9 5.75 -8.68 -7.62
N LEU A 10 4.65 -8.20 -8.20
CA LEU A 10 3.83 -7.18 -7.55
C LEU A 10 3.17 -7.66 -6.27
N PHE A 11 2.68 -8.91 -6.24
CA PHE A 11 2.20 -9.53 -5.01
C PHE A 11 3.30 -9.54 -3.95
N ILE A 12 4.50 -10.03 -4.28
CA ILE A 12 5.64 -10.07 -3.37
C ILE A 12 5.99 -8.67 -2.88
N THR A 13 6.07 -7.68 -3.77
CA THR A 13 6.38 -6.30 -3.39
C THR A 13 5.33 -5.74 -2.43
N TRP A 14 4.04 -5.85 -2.75
CA TRP A 14 2.97 -5.42 -1.86
C TRP A 14 3.01 -6.14 -0.51
N LEU A 15 3.18 -7.46 -0.51
CA LEU A 15 3.22 -8.27 0.71
C LEU A 15 4.41 -7.87 1.59
N VAL A 16 5.62 -7.83 1.03
CA VAL A 16 6.84 -7.48 1.76
C VAL A 16 6.77 -6.05 2.27
N SER A 17 6.36 -5.10 1.43
CA SER A 17 6.17 -3.70 1.87
C SER A 17 5.15 -3.59 3.00
N SER A 18 4.06 -4.36 2.96
CA SER A 18 3.06 -4.40 4.05
C SER A 18 3.64 -4.88 5.37
N LEU A 19 4.45 -5.94 5.31
CA LEU A 19 5.07 -6.53 6.49
C LEU A 19 6.24 -5.70 7.04
N VAL A 20 6.88 -4.86 6.22
CA VAL A 20 8.05 -4.06 6.64
C VAL A 20 7.66 -2.65 7.08
N VAL A 21 6.79 -1.98 6.32
CA VAL A 21 6.46 -0.57 6.56
C VAL A 21 5.73 -0.36 7.87
N ILE A 22 4.87 -1.31 8.26
CA ILE A 22 4.09 -1.19 9.50
C ILE A 22 5.00 -1.32 10.74
N PRO A 23 5.85 -2.36 10.88
CA PRO A 23 6.84 -2.41 11.96
C PRO A 23 7.81 -1.22 11.95
N PHE A 24 8.25 -0.78 10.78
CA PHE A 24 9.15 0.36 10.67
C PHE A 24 8.49 1.67 11.14
N ALA A 25 7.23 1.91 10.76
CA ALA A 25 6.47 3.08 11.19
C ALA A 25 6.23 3.06 12.72
N LEU A 26 5.94 1.88 13.28
CA LEU A 26 5.82 1.69 14.72
C LEU A 26 7.15 1.92 15.45
N LEU A 27 8.26 1.46 14.88
CA LEU A 27 9.60 1.68 15.42
C LEU A 27 9.95 3.18 15.46
N ILE A 28 9.64 3.93 14.40
CA ILE A 28 9.84 5.39 14.39
C ILE A 28 9.04 6.03 15.53
N LYS A 29 7.77 5.67 15.69
CA LYS A 29 6.91 6.19 16.76
C LYS A 29 7.47 5.86 18.16
N LEU A 30 7.93 4.63 18.39
CA LEU A 30 8.62 4.23 19.62
C LEU A 30 9.86 5.08 19.92
N LEU A 31 10.73 5.26 18.92
CA LEU A 31 11.95 6.05 19.07
C LEU A 31 11.69 7.53 19.37
N THR A 32 10.56 8.05 18.88
CA THR A 32 10.13 9.44 19.16
C THR A 32 9.48 9.65 20.54
N LYS A 33 9.47 8.62 21.42
CA LYS A 33 8.81 8.64 22.75
C LYS A 33 7.30 8.91 22.70
N ASN A 34 6.69 8.58 21.56
CA ASN A 34 5.28 8.80 21.27
C ASN A 34 4.44 7.54 21.57
N GLY A 35 4.48 7.11 22.83
CA GLY A 35 4.03 5.78 23.26
C GLY A 35 2.51 5.57 23.33
N GLY A 36 1.70 6.64 23.32
CA GLY A 36 0.23 6.55 23.43
C GLY A 36 -0.43 5.91 22.20
N TRP A 37 0.09 6.20 21.00
CA TRP A 37 -0.36 5.58 19.75
C TRP A 37 0.04 4.11 19.63
N LEU A 38 1.09 3.67 20.32
CA LEU A 38 1.57 2.30 20.23
C LEU A 38 0.48 1.31 20.63
N TRP A 39 -0.26 1.60 21.70
CA TRP A 39 -1.31 0.73 22.23
C TRP A 39 -2.60 0.77 21.38
N LEU A 40 -2.93 1.93 20.81
CA LEU A 40 -4.09 2.09 19.92
C LEU A 40 -3.84 1.47 18.53
N LEU A 41 -2.61 1.61 17.99
CA LEU A 41 -2.17 0.92 16.78
C LEU A 41 -1.99 -0.58 17.02
N LEU A 42 -1.42 -1.02 18.14
CA LEU A 42 -1.33 -2.46 18.45
C LEU A 42 -2.72 -3.11 18.63
N GLY A 43 -3.67 -2.42 19.28
CA GLY A 43 -4.97 -2.98 19.64
C GLY A 43 -6.05 -2.92 18.55
N LEU A 44 -6.08 -1.86 17.73
CA LEU A 44 -7.10 -1.65 16.69
C LEU A 44 -6.51 -1.44 15.28
N GLY A 45 -5.26 -0.96 15.18
CA GLY A 45 -4.72 -0.36 13.96
C GLY A 45 -3.55 -1.06 13.27
N ALA A 46 -3.05 -2.20 13.75
CA ALA A 46 -1.96 -2.93 13.12
C ALA A 46 -2.52 -4.14 12.38
N PHE A 47 -3.39 -4.92 13.04
CA PHE A 47 -3.99 -6.10 12.42
C PHE A 47 -4.90 -5.73 11.24
N ILE A 48 -5.76 -4.73 11.38
CA ILE A 48 -6.72 -4.34 10.33
C ILE A 48 -6.00 -3.79 9.09
N PRO A 49 -5.05 -2.83 9.19
CA PRO A 49 -4.32 -2.35 8.03
C PRO A 49 -3.38 -3.38 7.42
N VAL A 50 -2.72 -4.23 8.23
CA VAL A 50 -1.94 -5.37 7.70
C VAL A 50 -2.86 -6.29 6.90
N ALA A 51 -3.99 -6.72 7.47
CA ALA A 51 -4.93 -7.62 6.78
C ALA A 51 -5.49 -7.00 5.51
N PHE A 52 -5.83 -5.71 5.55
CA PHE A 52 -6.29 -4.95 4.39
C PHE A 52 -5.23 -4.88 3.29
N TRP A 53 -3.98 -4.54 3.62
CA TRP A 53 -2.89 -4.46 2.64
C TRP A 53 -2.48 -5.82 2.08
N VAL A 54 -2.50 -6.86 2.92
CA VAL A 54 -2.32 -8.25 2.49
C VAL A 54 -3.44 -8.64 1.52
N ALA A 55 -4.70 -8.29 1.79
CA ALA A 55 -5.79 -8.55 0.87
C ALA A 55 -5.58 -7.83 -0.48
N LEU A 56 -5.17 -6.56 -0.46
CA LEU A 56 -4.87 -5.80 -1.68
C LEU A 56 -3.70 -6.37 -2.49
N SER A 57 -2.72 -7.00 -1.82
CA SER A 57 -1.60 -7.66 -2.50
C SER A 57 -2.06 -8.81 -3.40
N THR A 58 -3.20 -9.44 -3.09
CA THR A 58 -3.72 -10.61 -3.84
C THR A 58 -4.47 -10.24 -5.12
N LEU A 59 -4.89 -8.98 -5.28
CA LEU A 59 -5.66 -8.51 -6.43
C LEU A 59 -5.03 -8.80 -7.82
N PRO A 60 -3.69 -8.78 -8.01
CA PRO A 60 -3.06 -9.15 -9.29
C PRO A 60 -3.38 -10.57 -9.76
N PHE A 61 -3.74 -11.48 -8.85
CA PHE A 61 -4.09 -12.86 -9.20
C PHE A 61 -5.48 -12.99 -9.83
N LEU A 62 -6.34 -11.97 -9.73
CA LEU A 62 -7.64 -11.93 -10.40
C LEU A 62 -7.53 -11.71 -11.92
N ILE A 63 -6.34 -11.34 -12.41
CA ILE A 63 -6.07 -11.06 -13.83
C ILE A 63 -5.72 -12.38 -14.55
N ARG A 64 -6.36 -12.69 -15.69
CA ARG A 64 -6.11 -13.94 -16.45
C ARG A 64 -4.69 -14.04 -17.01
N ARG A 65 -4.12 -15.25 -17.06
CA ARG A 65 -2.81 -15.52 -17.67
C ARG A 65 -2.80 -15.10 -19.15
N GLY A 66 -1.72 -14.47 -19.62
CA GLY A 66 -1.56 -14.01 -21.02
C GLY A 66 -1.89 -12.54 -21.32
N PHE A 67 -2.45 -11.76 -20.39
CA PHE A 67 -2.74 -10.34 -20.63
C PHE A 67 -1.51 -9.43 -20.51
N VAL A 68 -1.37 -8.45 -21.41
CA VAL A 68 -0.30 -7.43 -21.38
C VAL A 68 -0.55 -6.45 -20.25
N PHE A 69 0.17 -6.68 -19.16
CA PHE A 69 0.05 -5.95 -17.91
C PHE A 69 0.97 -4.71 -17.92
N ARG A 70 0.54 -3.60 -17.31
CA ARG A 70 1.36 -2.37 -17.14
C ARG A 70 1.95 -2.31 -15.72
N PRO A 71 3.09 -2.98 -15.44
CA PRO A 71 3.59 -3.14 -14.08
C PRO A 71 4.04 -1.85 -13.41
N HIS A 72 4.48 -0.86 -14.19
CA HIS A 72 4.92 0.44 -13.68
C HIS A 72 3.83 1.15 -12.86
N LEU A 73 2.56 1.08 -13.28
CA LEU A 73 1.45 1.66 -12.51
C LEU A 73 1.24 0.92 -11.19
N GLY A 74 1.36 -0.40 -11.19
CA GLY A 74 1.24 -1.20 -9.97
C GLY A 74 2.31 -0.85 -8.93
N TYR A 75 3.55 -0.70 -9.37
CA TYR A 75 4.65 -0.27 -8.50
C TYR A 75 4.50 1.18 -8.04
N LEU A 76 4.01 2.08 -8.90
CA LEU A 76 3.73 3.46 -8.53
C LEU A 76 2.68 3.55 -7.42
N PHE A 77 1.54 2.88 -7.59
CA PHE A 77 0.48 2.89 -6.57
C PHE A 77 0.90 2.18 -5.28
N CYS A 78 1.71 1.13 -5.38
CA CYS A 78 2.37 0.53 -4.23
C CYS A 78 3.20 1.58 -3.49
N ALA A 79 4.17 2.20 -4.15
CA ALA A 79 5.07 3.19 -3.54
C ALA A 79 4.32 4.36 -2.89
N LEU A 80 3.32 4.94 -3.58
CA LEU A 80 2.51 6.03 -3.06
C LEU A 80 1.69 5.63 -1.82
N SER A 81 1.17 4.40 -1.78
CA SER A 81 0.37 3.90 -0.65
C SER A 81 1.19 3.83 0.62
N PHE A 82 2.39 3.28 0.52
CA PHE A 82 3.34 3.15 1.63
C PHE A 82 3.95 4.49 2.04
N LEU A 83 4.28 5.35 1.07
CA LEU A 83 4.83 6.67 1.35
C LEU A 83 3.80 7.58 2.01
N GLY A 84 2.56 7.61 1.52
CA GLY A 84 1.47 8.35 2.14
C GLY A 84 1.18 7.86 3.57
N PHE A 85 1.18 6.54 3.78
CA PHE A 85 1.01 5.95 5.12
C PHE A 85 2.15 6.33 6.08
N LEU A 86 3.41 6.30 5.61
CA LEU A 86 4.56 6.70 6.41
C LEU A 86 4.46 8.17 6.81
N VAL A 87 4.14 9.06 5.87
CA VAL A 87 3.95 10.49 6.16
C VAL A 87 2.81 10.68 7.17
N PHE A 88 1.68 10.00 6.96
CA PHE A 88 0.54 10.04 7.88
C PHE A 88 0.93 9.62 9.30
N ILE A 89 1.50 8.42 9.48
CA ILE A 89 1.84 7.91 10.82
C ILE A 89 2.92 8.74 11.49
N THR A 90 3.94 9.16 10.75
CA THR A 90 5.06 9.91 11.33
C THR A 90 4.69 11.34 11.69
N SER A 91 3.68 11.94 11.03
CA SER A 91 3.17 13.28 11.31
C SER A 91 1.98 13.34 12.28
N MET A 92 1.36 12.20 12.62
CA MET A 92 0.19 12.16 13.48
C MET A 92 0.52 12.58 14.93
N PRO A 93 -0.16 13.58 15.51
CA PRO A 93 0.07 13.99 16.90
C PRO A 93 -0.43 12.94 17.89
N ASP A 94 0.15 12.91 19.10
CA ASP A 94 -0.18 11.92 20.11
C ASP A 94 -1.59 12.08 20.72
N ALA A 95 -2.29 10.96 20.89
CA ALA A 95 -3.63 10.94 21.47
C ALA A 95 -3.56 10.67 22.99
N GLY A 96 -4.06 11.61 23.78
CA GLY A 96 -4.23 11.52 25.23
C GLY A 96 -3.37 12.52 25.99
N ASP A 97 -4.00 13.55 26.55
CA ASP A 97 -3.58 14.46 27.64
C ASP A 97 -2.09 14.86 27.79
N MET A 98 -1.29 14.75 26.74
CA MET A 98 0.01 15.38 26.69
C MET A 98 -0.20 16.82 26.22
N PRO A 99 0.27 17.82 26.98
CA PRO A 99 0.09 19.23 26.62
C PRO A 99 0.63 19.43 25.21
N THR A 100 -0.23 19.93 24.31
CA THR A 100 -0.08 20.55 22.96
C THR A 100 1.27 20.54 22.22
N THR A 101 2.22 19.65 22.49
CA THR A 101 3.65 19.91 22.22
C THR A 101 4.51 18.70 21.95
N PHE A 102 3.94 17.53 21.65
CA PHE A 102 4.73 16.43 21.06
C PHE A 102 4.41 16.27 19.56
N TYR A 103 4.76 17.32 18.82
CA TYR A 103 4.93 17.22 17.38
C TYR A 103 6.30 16.59 17.08
N PRO A 104 6.45 15.84 15.98
CA PRO A 104 7.76 15.40 15.53
C PRO A 104 8.70 16.60 15.38
N PRO A 105 10.00 16.47 15.71
CA PRO A 105 10.94 17.60 15.77
C PRO A 105 11.15 18.31 14.42
N TRP A 106 10.68 17.72 13.32
CA TRP A 106 10.76 18.25 11.97
C TRP A 106 9.48 18.97 11.49
N CYS A 107 8.40 19.04 12.29
CA CYS A 107 7.20 19.82 11.94
C CYS A 107 6.58 20.53 13.16
N GLY A 108 5.95 21.69 12.90
CA GLY A 108 5.22 22.47 13.90
C GLY A 108 3.71 22.18 13.84
N PRO A 109 2.90 22.79 14.73
CA PRO A 109 1.48 22.46 14.87
C PRO A 109 0.67 22.53 13.57
N ASP A 110 0.78 23.65 12.86
CA ASP A 110 0.03 23.90 11.64
C ASP A 110 0.51 23.05 10.46
N THR A 111 1.80 22.70 10.44
CA THR A 111 2.41 21.92 9.35
C THR A 111 2.19 20.42 9.52
N CYS A 112 2.24 19.89 10.75
CA CYS A 112 2.00 18.46 11.00
C CYS A 112 0.55 18.08 10.65
N GLY A 113 -0.44 18.93 10.97
CA GLY A 113 -1.84 18.69 10.58
C GLY A 113 -2.02 18.62 9.06
N ALA A 114 -1.33 19.49 8.32
CA ALA A 114 -1.31 19.43 6.86
C ALA A 114 -0.66 18.13 6.34
N PHE A 115 0.47 17.72 6.90
CA PHE A 115 1.15 16.47 6.52
C PHE A 115 0.31 15.22 6.80
N VAL A 116 -0.42 15.17 7.93
CA VAL A 116 -1.36 14.09 8.23
C VAL A 116 -2.41 13.97 7.13
N ASN A 117 -3.06 15.09 6.78
CA ASN A 117 -4.11 15.11 5.77
C ASN A 117 -3.57 14.75 4.38
N VAL A 118 -2.40 15.27 4.00
CA VAL A 118 -1.77 14.97 2.71
C VAL A 118 -1.32 13.51 2.65
N GLY A 119 -0.67 12.99 3.69
CA GLY A 119 -0.24 11.59 3.76
C GLY A 119 -1.42 10.63 3.65
N LEU A 120 -2.52 10.92 4.38
CA LEU A 120 -3.75 10.14 4.30
C LEU A 120 -4.37 10.21 2.89
N ALA A 121 -4.49 11.40 2.32
CA ALA A 121 -5.07 11.58 0.98
C ALA A 121 -4.26 10.84 -0.09
N VAL A 122 -2.93 10.96 -0.08
CA VAL A 122 -2.03 10.25 -0.99
C VAL A 122 -2.22 8.74 -0.84
N SER A 123 -2.25 8.24 0.40
CA SER A 123 -2.43 6.82 0.67
C SER A 123 -3.79 6.31 0.19
N VAL A 124 -4.89 7.01 0.48
CA VAL A 124 -6.24 6.60 0.04
C VAL A 124 -6.35 6.60 -1.48
N VAL A 125 -5.90 7.67 -2.14
CA VAL A 125 -5.96 7.80 -3.60
C VAL A 125 -5.14 6.72 -4.29
N SER A 126 -3.98 6.35 -3.74
CA SER A 126 -3.14 5.31 -4.34
C SER A 126 -3.73 3.91 -4.17
N HIS A 127 -4.37 3.61 -3.03
CA HIS A 127 -5.11 2.36 -2.86
C HIS A 127 -6.27 2.26 -3.84
N LEU A 128 -7.05 3.35 -4.00
CA LEU A 128 -8.14 3.40 -4.98
C LEU A 128 -7.61 3.23 -6.41
N GLY A 129 -6.52 3.92 -6.76
CA GLY A 129 -5.85 3.79 -8.06
C GLY A 129 -5.38 2.37 -8.33
N TRP A 130 -4.83 1.68 -7.32
CA TRP A 130 -4.45 0.28 -7.40
C TRP A 130 -5.66 -0.63 -7.69
N VAL A 131 -6.74 -0.48 -6.91
CA VAL A 131 -7.97 -1.25 -7.10
C VAL A 131 -8.55 -1.04 -8.50
N VAL A 132 -8.63 0.22 -8.95
CA VAL A 132 -9.11 0.56 -10.31
C VAL A 132 -8.24 -0.09 -11.38
N CYS A 133 -6.91 -0.06 -11.25
CA CYS A 133 -6.02 -0.73 -12.19
C CYS A 133 -6.25 -2.23 -12.22
N CYS A 134 -6.35 -2.89 -11.06
CA CYS A 134 -6.64 -4.31 -10.96
C CYS A 134 -7.99 -4.67 -11.61
N VAL A 135 -9.03 -3.88 -11.38
CA VAL A 135 -10.35 -4.06 -12.01
C VAL A 135 -10.26 -3.88 -13.52
N MET A 136 -9.63 -2.81 -14.01
CA MET A 136 -9.44 -2.56 -15.43
C MET A 136 -8.68 -3.70 -16.12
N TRP A 137 -7.57 -4.15 -15.54
CA TRP A 137 -6.80 -5.27 -16.08
C TRP A 137 -7.56 -6.59 -16.01
N ALA A 138 -8.33 -6.83 -14.95
CA ALA A 138 -9.18 -8.01 -14.85
C ALA A 138 -10.26 -8.01 -15.94
N VAL A 139 -10.95 -6.88 -16.17
CA VAL A 139 -11.95 -6.72 -17.22
C VAL A 139 -11.33 -6.88 -18.61
N GLN A 140 -10.21 -6.21 -18.88
CA GLN A 140 -9.52 -6.30 -20.17
C GLN A 140 -9.03 -7.72 -20.44
N SER A 141 -8.52 -8.43 -19.42
CA SER A 141 -8.09 -9.83 -19.55
C SER A 141 -9.23 -10.81 -19.89
N ARG A 142 -10.49 -10.40 -19.71
CA ARG A 142 -11.68 -11.16 -20.10
C ARG A 142 -12.20 -10.80 -21.49
N ARG A 143 -11.89 -9.60 -21.99
CA ARG A 143 -12.35 -9.07 -23.29
C ARG A 143 -11.44 -9.43 -24.46
N VAL A 144 -10.18 -9.79 -24.22
CA VAL A 144 -9.28 -10.26 -25.30
C VAL A 144 -9.82 -11.60 -25.80
N PRO A 145 -10.22 -11.72 -27.09
CA PRO A 145 -10.67 -12.98 -27.67
C PRO A 145 -9.55 -14.01 -27.53
N LYS A 146 -9.88 -15.24 -27.10
CA LYS A 146 -9.03 -16.39 -27.42
C LYS A 146 -9.11 -16.55 -28.94
N THR A 147 -8.14 -16.04 -29.69
CA THR A 147 -8.00 -16.48 -31.07
C THR A 147 -7.73 -17.98 -31.05
N PRO A 148 -8.43 -18.80 -31.85
CA PRO A 148 -8.27 -20.25 -31.85
C PRO A 148 -6.85 -20.74 -32.21
N GLU A 149 -5.98 -19.89 -32.79
CA GLU A 149 -4.64 -20.27 -33.23
C GLU A 149 -3.64 -20.65 -32.12
N SER A 150 -3.96 -20.46 -30.83
CA SER A 150 -3.02 -20.78 -29.76
C SER A 150 -3.09 -22.23 -29.24
N TRP A 151 -3.88 -23.11 -29.87
CA TRP A 151 -3.97 -24.53 -29.47
C TRP A 151 -3.07 -25.45 -30.30
N ASP A 152 -2.55 -24.99 -31.45
CA ASP A 152 -1.78 -25.83 -32.37
C ASP A 152 -0.26 -25.86 -32.11
N ASN A 153 0.25 -25.09 -31.14
CA ASN A 153 1.69 -25.04 -30.84
C ASN A 153 2.06 -25.62 -29.46
N ALA A 154 1.24 -26.53 -28.93
CA ALA A 154 1.53 -27.28 -27.70
C ALA A 154 1.43 -28.80 -27.91
N ALA A 155 1.96 -29.28 -29.04
CA ALA A 155 2.35 -30.68 -29.22
C ALA A 155 3.86 -30.84 -28.93
#